data_AF-A0A662QVV8-F1
#
_entry.id   AF-A0A662QVV8-F1
#
_cell.length_a   1.000
_cell.length_b   1.000
_cell.length_c   1.000
_cell.angle_alpha   90.00
_cell.angle_beta   90.00
_cell.angle_gamma   90.00
#
_symmetry.space_group_name_H-M   'P 1'
#
loop_
_entity.id
_entity.type
_entity.pdbx_description
1 polymer ?
#
loop_
_entity_poly.entity_id
_entity_poly.type
_entity_poly.pdbx_seq_one_letter_code
_entity_poly.pdbx_strand_id
1 'polypeptide(L)'
;MRKKLKKAAKFILEQQNGKEKKTEKRTIKKRLTGIYKIKKKIFFNPEKKSKYIIIGILLCTVLYIFAPNGLFFIAALIIVSLSRLFQRFCPFEIGIELITLFTACFTIAYGLLIGLIFGFFSMLAAMIISDEIKERWSFIALISILSVALIAGLFPYENYMSFAVFGLLLALVYDCLFDLIFRVTLGRMNIFKRVIFYVTHLYFNYFLFFYLGKKILAFLIGA
;
A
#
# COMPACT_ATOMS: atom_id res chain seq x y z
N MET A 1 -0.91 -66.41 22.05
CA MET A 1 0.05 -65.61 21.26
C MET A 1 -0.55 -64.33 20.64
N ARG A 2 -1.68 -64.39 19.92
CA ARG A 2 -2.30 -63.21 19.24
C ARG A 2 -2.60 -61.97 20.12
N LYS A 3 -2.98 -62.15 21.40
CA LYS A 3 -3.25 -61.00 22.32
C LYS A 3 -1.99 -60.19 22.66
N LYS A 4 -0.80 -60.83 22.76
CA LYS A 4 0.46 -60.11 23.03
C LYS A 4 0.91 -59.27 21.83
N LEU A 5 0.73 -59.78 20.60
CA LEU A 5 1.05 -59.06 19.37
C LEU A 5 0.17 -57.80 19.17
N LYS A 6 -1.14 -57.88 19.44
CA LYS A 6 -2.02 -56.69 19.38
C LYS A 6 -1.64 -55.59 20.38
N LYS A 7 -1.18 -55.97 21.58
CA LYS A 7 -0.74 -55.00 22.60
C LYS A 7 0.57 -54.30 22.20
N ALA A 8 1.51 -55.03 21.60
CA ALA A 8 2.77 -54.47 21.09
C ALA A 8 2.54 -53.50 19.92
N ALA A 9 1.67 -53.84 18.96
CA ALA A 9 1.36 -52.97 17.83
C ALA A 9 0.70 -51.65 18.26
N LYS A 10 -0.22 -51.70 19.24
CA LYS A 10 -0.87 -50.49 19.78
C LYS A 10 0.13 -49.54 20.47
N PHE A 11 1.08 -50.11 21.22
CA PHE A 11 2.12 -49.33 21.90
C PHE A 11 3.08 -48.64 20.91
N ILE A 12 3.43 -49.31 19.80
CA ILE A 12 4.29 -48.74 18.75
C ILE A 12 3.57 -47.58 18.04
N LEU A 13 2.28 -47.74 17.72
CA LEU A 13 1.45 -46.68 17.11
C LEU A 13 1.29 -45.45 18.04
N GLU A 14 1.12 -45.65 19.34
CA GLU A 14 1.05 -44.55 20.33
C GLU A 14 2.40 -43.83 20.48
N GLN A 15 3.52 -44.57 20.44
CA GLN A 15 4.87 -43.99 20.46
C GLN A 15 5.20 -43.19 19.19
N GLN A 16 4.78 -43.68 18.01
CA GLN A 16 4.97 -42.97 16.73
C GLN A 16 4.13 -41.69 16.68
N ASN A 17 2.83 -41.77 17.01
CA ASN A 17 1.94 -40.60 17.04
C ASN A 17 2.37 -39.55 18.08
N GLY A 18 2.92 -39.99 19.22
CA GLY A 18 3.45 -39.10 20.26
C GLY A 18 4.74 -38.38 19.83
N LYS A 19 5.62 -39.05 19.07
CA LYS A 19 6.83 -38.45 18.51
C LYS A 19 6.50 -37.46 17.40
N GLU A 20 5.66 -37.82 16.42
CA GLU A 20 5.27 -36.92 15.32
C GLU A 20 4.63 -35.61 15.82
N LYS A 21 3.68 -35.69 16.75
CA LYS A 21 3.06 -34.49 17.35
C LYS A 21 4.05 -33.61 18.11
N LYS A 22 5.08 -34.18 18.75
CA LYS A 22 6.14 -33.42 19.43
C LYS A 22 7.07 -32.73 18.43
N THR A 23 7.41 -33.40 17.33
CA THR A 23 8.27 -32.83 16.28
C THR A 23 7.57 -31.68 15.57
N GLU A 24 6.31 -31.87 15.17
CA GLU A 24 5.51 -30.85 14.49
C GLU A 24 5.31 -29.59 15.35
N LYS A 25 4.97 -29.75 16.64
CA LYS A 25 4.88 -28.61 17.58
C LYS A 25 6.21 -27.87 17.76
N ARG A 26 7.35 -28.57 17.75
CA ARG A 26 8.68 -27.95 17.82
C ARG A 26 9.01 -27.16 16.55
N THR A 27 8.65 -27.68 15.38
CA THR A 27 8.88 -27.03 14.08
C THR A 27 8.03 -25.77 13.93
N ILE A 28 6.75 -25.83 14.33
CA ILE A 28 5.84 -24.66 14.34
C ILE A 28 6.36 -23.59 15.31
N LYS A 29 6.75 -23.98 16.54
CA LYS A 29 7.29 -23.03 17.54
C LYS A 29 8.59 -22.36 17.05
N LYS A 30 9.50 -23.10 16.40
CA LYS A 30 10.72 -22.54 15.80
C LYS A 30 10.43 -21.59 14.63
N ARG A 31 9.45 -21.90 13.77
CA ARG A 31 9.02 -21.00 12.69
C ARG A 31 8.41 -19.71 13.26
N LEU A 32 7.54 -19.82 14.27
CA LEU A 32 6.92 -18.67 14.92
C LEU A 32 7.96 -17.80 15.65
N THR A 33 8.93 -18.36 16.36
CA THR A 33 9.98 -17.57 17.03
C THR A 33 10.96 -16.93 16.04
N GLY A 34 11.26 -17.59 14.92
CA GLY A 34 12.03 -17.00 13.81
C GLY A 34 11.31 -15.79 13.20
N ILE A 35 10.02 -15.92 12.89
CA ILE A 35 9.17 -14.83 12.37
C ILE A 35 9.10 -13.67 13.38
N TYR A 36 8.98 -13.96 14.68
CA TYR A 36 8.94 -12.93 15.73
C TYR A 36 10.28 -12.18 15.86
N LYS A 37 11.42 -12.88 15.79
CA LYS A 37 12.75 -12.25 15.83
C LYS A 37 13.01 -11.37 14.62
N ILE A 38 12.57 -11.80 13.43
CA ILE A 38 12.68 -11.00 12.19
C ILE A 38 11.81 -9.74 12.31
N LYS A 39 10.55 -9.86 12.77
CA LYS A 39 9.69 -8.69 13.02
C LYS A 39 10.30 -7.70 14.01
N LYS A 40 10.91 -8.18 15.10
CA LYS A 40 11.50 -7.30 16.14
C LYS A 40 12.77 -6.58 15.65
N LYS A 41 13.60 -7.22 14.83
CA LYS A 41 14.85 -6.63 14.30
C LYS A 41 14.60 -5.59 13.20
N ILE A 42 13.49 -5.71 12.46
CA ILE A 42 13.07 -4.71 11.47
C ILE A 42 12.54 -3.42 12.14
N PHE A 43 12.00 -3.51 13.36
CA PHE A 43 11.30 -2.39 13.98
C PHE A 43 12.20 -1.31 14.64
N PHE A 44 13.41 -1.64 15.09
CA PHE A 44 14.23 -0.72 15.91
C PHE A 44 15.70 -0.68 15.50
N ASN A 45 16.01 0.02 14.40
CA ASN A 45 17.36 0.60 14.23
C ASN A 45 17.25 2.13 14.15
N PRO A 46 17.36 2.84 15.28
CA PRO A 46 17.03 4.27 15.39
C PRO A 46 17.95 5.17 14.56
N GLU A 47 19.22 4.79 14.39
CA GLU A 47 20.22 5.63 13.73
C GLU A 47 19.98 5.84 12.23
N LYS A 48 19.38 4.87 11.54
CA LYS A 48 19.03 5.01 10.13
C LYS A 48 17.71 5.74 9.91
N LYS A 49 16.81 5.76 10.90
CA LYS A 49 15.52 6.45 10.81
C LYS A 49 15.66 7.97 10.95
N SER A 50 16.66 8.46 11.70
CA SER A 50 16.86 9.90 11.91
C SER A 50 17.03 10.69 10.61
N LYS A 51 17.78 10.16 9.63
CA LYS A 51 17.98 10.81 8.32
C LYS A 51 16.67 10.96 7.53
N TYR A 52 15.83 9.93 7.50
CA TYR A 52 14.53 9.98 6.80
C TYR A 52 13.53 10.89 7.51
N ILE A 53 13.58 10.95 8.85
CA ILE A 53 12.75 11.87 9.63
C ILE A 53 13.14 13.33 9.33
N ILE A 54 14.43 13.65 9.29
CA ILE A 54 14.91 15.01 8.95
C ILE A 54 14.48 15.40 7.54
N ILE A 55 14.64 14.51 6.56
CA ILE A 55 14.19 14.74 5.18
C ILE A 55 12.68 14.96 5.16
N GLY A 56 11.91 14.12 5.88
CA GLY A 56 10.45 14.25 5.96
C GLY A 56 9.99 15.57 6.60
N ILE A 57 10.66 16.04 7.65
CA ILE A 57 10.36 17.33 8.30
C ILE A 57 10.67 18.49 7.36
N LEU A 58 11.89 18.52 6.78
CA LEU A 58 12.30 19.57 5.84
C LEU A 58 11.29 19.67 4.68
N LEU A 59 10.87 18.51 4.18
CA LEU A 59 9.90 18.41 3.13
C LEU A 59 8.53 18.96 3.54
N CYS A 60 8.00 18.55 4.69
CA CYS A 60 6.73 19.08 5.19
C CYS A 60 6.79 20.61 5.34
N THR A 61 7.93 21.16 5.77
CA THR A 61 8.14 22.62 5.87
C THR A 61 8.11 23.30 4.51
N VAL A 62 8.81 22.75 3.50
CA VAL A 62 8.77 23.30 2.13
C VAL A 62 7.33 23.27 1.61
N LEU A 63 6.63 22.15 1.75
CA LEU A 63 5.26 21.99 1.24
C LEU A 63 4.26 22.88 1.95
N TYR A 64 4.44 23.12 3.25
CA TYR A 64 3.64 24.07 4.02
C TYR A 64 3.73 25.49 3.47
N ILE A 65 4.91 25.91 3.00
CA ILE A 65 5.13 27.27 2.47
C ILE A 65 4.48 27.43 1.09
N PHE A 66 4.49 26.38 0.26
CA PHE A 66 4.04 26.46 -1.14
C PHE A 66 2.56 26.09 -1.35
N ALA A 67 1.91 25.38 -0.43
CA ALA A 67 0.50 25.01 -0.56
C ALA A 67 -0.39 26.02 0.19
N PRO A 68 -1.42 26.61 -0.45
CA PRO A 68 -2.35 27.55 0.19
C PRO A 68 -2.97 27.00 1.49
N ASN A 69 -3.24 25.68 1.51
CA ASN A 69 -3.74 24.96 2.67
C ASN A 69 -2.70 23.96 3.22
N GLY A 70 -1.51 24.46 3.58
CA GLY A 70 -0.36 23.65 4.04
C GLY A 70 -0.65 22.67 5.18
N LEU A 71 -1.49 23.04 6.17
CA LEU A 71 -1.87 22.12 7.26
C LEU A 71 -2.67 20.91 6.74
N PHE A 72 -3.62 21.15 5.84
CA PHE A 72 -4.42 20.07 5.25
C PHE A 72 -3.56 19.17 4.36
N PHE A 73 -2.59 19.74 3.64
CA PHE A 73 -1.61 18.99 2.87
C PHE A 73 -0.82 18.01 3.75
N ILE A 74 -0.31 18.46 4.91
CA ILE A 74 0.41 17.61 5.86
C ILE A 74 -0.52 16.52 6.45
N ALA A 75 -1.74 16.90 6.84
CA ALA A 75 -2.73 15.95 7.35
C ALA A 75 -3.06 14.86 6.31
N ALA A 76 -3.27 15.25 5.05
CA ALA A 76 -3.50 14.34 3.94
C ALA A 76 -2.32 13.39 3.72
N LEU A 77 -1.08 13.90 3.73
CA LEU A 77 0.14 13.08 3.64
C LEU A 77 0.18 11.99 4.73
N ILE A 78 -0.12 12.36 5.98
CA ILE A 78 -0.13 11.43 7.12
C ILE A 78 -1.22 10.36 6.92
N ILE A 79 -2.45 10.78 6.61
CA ILE A 79 -3.59 9.87 6.42
C ILE A 79 -3.31 8.86 5.30
N VAL A 80 -2.81 9.35 4.17
CA VAL A 80 -2.47 8.53 3.01
C VAL A 80 -1.40 7.49 3.36
N SER A 81 -0.35 7.91 4.07
CA SER A 81 0.75 7.02 4.46
C SER A 81 0.29 5.98 5.50
N LEU A 82 -0.56 6.37 6.45
CA LEU A 82 -1.17 5.45 7.43
C LEU A 82 -2.12 4.44 6.77
N SER A 83 -2.87 4.84 5.75
CA SER A 83 -3.74 3.94 4.99
C SER A 83 -2.93 2.80 4.35
N ARG A 84 -1.77 3.12 3.76
CA ARG A 84 -0.88 2.08 3.19
C ARG A 84 -0.32 1.16 4.26
N LEU A 85 0.08 1.72 5.41
CA LEU A 85 0.53 0.92 6.55
C LEU A 85 -0.56 -0.05 7.02
N PHE A 86 -1.82 0.40 7.10
CA PHE A 86 -2.94 -0.43 7.51
C PHE A 86 -3.20 -1.57 6.53
N GLN A 87 -3.13 -1.32 5.21
CA GLN A 87 -3.27 -2.36 4.18
C GLN A 87 -2.27 -3.49 4.33
N ARG A 88 -1.04 -3.20 4.78
CA ARG A 88 -0.02 -4.23 5.03
C ARG A 88 -0.44 -5.23 6.12
N PHE A 89 -1.26 -4.79 7.07
CA PHE A 89 -1.77 -5.66 8.13
C PHE A 89 -3.10 -6.33 7.77
N CYS A 90 -3.74 -5.91 6.67
CA CYS A 90 -4.96 -6.53 6.21
C CYS A 90 -4.63 -7.89 5.56
N PRO A 91 -5.30 -8.99 5.96
CA PRO A 91 -5.10 -10.30 5.33
C PRO A 91 -5.62 -10.36 3.90
N PHE A 92 -6.47 -9.41 3.50
CA PHE A 92 -7.03 -9.30 2.16
C PHE A 92 -6.27 -8.23 1.36
N GLU A 93 -6.01 -8.52 0.09
CA GLU A 93 -5.41 -7.58 -0.85
C GLU A 93 -6.49 -6.56 -1.28
N ILE A 94 -6.83 -5.64 -0.38
CA ILE A 94 -7.82 -4.59 -0.63
C ILE A 94 -7.14 -3.40 -1.29
N GLY A 95 -7.58 -3.02 -2.49
CA GLY A 95 -7.14 -1.80 -3.16
C GLY A 95 -7.84 -0.56 -2.61
N ILE A 96 -7.38 0.03 -1.51
CA ILE A 96 -7.86 1.37 -1.10
C ILE A 96 -6.75 2.39 -1.37
N GLU A 97 -6.79 3.14 -2.47
CA GLU A 97 -5.66 4.01 -2.81
C GLU A 97 -5.98 5.50 -2.64
N LEU A 98 -5.77 5.99 -1.41
CA LEU A 98 -5.91 7.42 -1.11
C LEU A 98 -4.86 8.28 -1.82
N ILE A 99 -3.71 7.72 -2.21
CA ILE A 99 -2.65 8.45 -2.93
C ILE A 99 -3.23 9.04 -4.22
N THR A 100 -3.90 8.20 -5.03
CA THR A 100 -4.49 8.58 -6.33
C THR A 100 -5.57 9.66 -6.15
N LEU A 101 -6.44 9.50 -5.15
CA LEU A 101 -7.47 10.48 -4.79
C LEU A 101 -6.89 11.86 -4.48
N PHE A 102 -6.00 11.94 -3.48
CA PHE A 102 -5.47 13.23 -3.04
C PHE A 102 -4.57 13.85 -4.11
N THR A 103 -3.78 13.05 -4.83
CA THR A 103 -2.98 13.54 -5.97
C THR A 103 -3.89 14.23 -6.99
N ALA A 104 -4.99 13.58 -7.40
CA ALA A 104 -5.94 14.18 -8.32
C ALA A 104 -6.56 15.48 -7.75
N CYS A 105 -7.01 15.47 -6.49
CA CYS A 105 -7.59 16.65 -5.86
C CYS A 105 -6.62 17.83 -5.79
N PHE A 106 -5.36 17.60 -5.39
CA PHE A 106 -4.34 18.65 -5.33
C PHE A 106 -3.91 19.14 -6.71
N THR A 107 -3.80 18.23 -7.69
CA THR A 107 -3.53 18.60 -9.09
C THR A 107 -4.61 19.54 -9.63
N ILE A 108 -5.88 19.23 -9.37
CA ILE A 108 -7.00 20.03 -9.85
C ILE A 108 -7.07 21.37 -9.12
N ALA A 109 -6.99 21.36 -7.79
CA ALA A 109 -7.18 22.56 -6.99
C ALA A 109 -6.03 23.57 -7.17
N TYR A 110 -4.79 23.10 -7.25
CA TYR A 110 -3.60 23.97 -7.22
C TYR A 110 -2.67 23.81 -8.42
N GLY A 111 -3.02 22.95 -9.38
CA GLY A 111 -2.26 22.73 -10.60
C GLY A 111 -1.32 21.51 -10.57
N LEU A 112 -0.87 21.13 -11.77
CA LEU A 112 -0.07 19.93 -12.03
C LEU A 112 1.17 19.80 -11.14
N LEU A 113 1.92 20.89 -10.94
CA LEU A 113 3.17 20.85 -10.17
C LEU A 113 2.92 20.46 -8.70
N ILE A 114 1.89 21.05 -8.08
CA ILE A 114 1.57 20.78 -6.67
C ILE A 114 1.04 19.36 -6.49
N GLY A 115 0.22 18.88 -7.43
CA GLY A 115 -0.25 17.50 -7.43
C GLY A 115 0.87 16.48 -7.65
N LEU A 116 1.81 16.73 -8.58
CA LEU A 116 3.00 15.90 -8.78
C LEU A 116 3.84 15.79 -7.50
N ILE A 117 4.09 16.93 -6.87
CA ILE A 117 4.81 17.02 -5.60
C ILE A 117 4.08 16.20 -4.53
N PHE A 118 2.77 16.39 -4.35
CA PHE A 118 1.99 15.62 -3.38
C PHE A 118 2.05 14.11 -3.66
N GLY A 119 1.81 13.69 -4.90
CA GLY A 119 1.78 12.28 -5.29
C GLY A 119 3.14 11.61 -5.07
N PHE A 120 4.22 12.26 -5.47
CA PHE A 120 5.58 11.75 -5.27
C PHE A 120 5.90 11.57 -3.79
N PHE A 121 5.61 12.57 -2.96
CA PHE A 121 5.97 12.53 -1.55
C PHE A 121 5.07 11.65 -0.71
N SER A 122 3.78 11.56 -1.04
CA SER A 122 2.87 10.60 -0.40
C SER A 122 3.27 9.16 -0.68
N MET A 123 3.63 8.85 -1.94
CA MET A 123 4.14 7.53 -2.30
C MET A 123 5.48 7.24 -1.60
N LEU A 124 6.43 8.18 -1.60
CA LEU A 124 7.71 8.02 -0.92
C LEU A 124 7.53 7.80 0.60
N ALA A 125 6.67 8.58 1.24
CA ALA A 125 6.37 8.44 2.66
C ALA A 125 5.74 7.08 2.96
N ALA A 126 4.78 6.64 2.14
CA ALA A 126 4.16 5.34 2.26
C ALA A 126 5.19 4.20 2.17
N MET A 127 6.14 4.28 1.23
CA MET A 127 7.21 3.29 1.03
C MET A 127 8.24 3.27 2.18
N ILE A 128 8.55 4.44 2.76
CA ILE A 128 9.43 4.54 3.92
C ILE A 128 8.76 3.89 5.14
N ILE A 129 7.47 4.16 5.37
CA ILE A 129 6.71 3.62 6.50
C ILE A 129 6.47 2.11 6.35
N SER A 130 6.24 1.63 5.13
CA SER A 130 6.09 0.19 4.85
C SER A 130 7.42 -0.57 4.78
N ASP A 131 8.57 0.10 4.84
CA ASP A 131 9.91 -0.49 4.60
C ASP A 131 10.06 -1.13 3.20
N GLU A 132 9.20 -0.76 2.26
CA GLU A 132 9.23 -1.23 0.86
C GLU A 132 10.36 -0.55 0.08
N ILE A 133 10.91 0.57 0.53
CA ILE A 133 11.95 1.32 -0.19
C ILE A 133 13.21 0.49 -0.54
N LYS A 134 13.46 -0.60 0.19
CA LYS A 134 14.59 -1.53 -0.05
C LYS A 134 14.31 -2.51 -1.18
N GLU A 135 13.04 -2.70 -1.53
CA GLU A 135 12.67 -3.59 -2.62
C GLU A 135 13.09 -2.93 -3.94
N ARG A 136 13.79 -3.70 -4.78
CA ARG A 136 14.35 -3.21 -6.04
C ARG A 136 13.30 -2.55 -6.94
N TRP A 137 12.03 -2.89 -6.79
CA TRP A 137 10.92 -2.52 -7.69
C TRP A 137 10.07 -1.36 -7.19
N SER A 138 10.40 -0.84 -6.02
CA SER A 138 9.71 0.25 -5.34
C SER A 138 9.68 1.54 -6.15
N PHE A 139 10.68 1.77 -7.01
CA PHE A 139 10.71 2.92 -7.92
C PHE A 139 9.58 2.90 -8.97
N ILE A 140 9.01 1.73 -9.29
CA ILE A 140 7.93 1.62 -10.27
C ILE A 140 6.66 2.31 -9.77
N ALA A 141 6.36 2.17 -8.48
CA ALA A 141 5.23 2.85 -7.86
C ALA A 141 5.39 4.38 -7.91
N LEU A 142 6.63 4.87 -7.71
CA LEU A 142 6.95 6.30 -7.84
C LEU A 142 6.79 6.82 -9.26
N ILE A 143 7.14 6.03 -10.29
CA ILE A 143 6.93 6.44 -11.68
C ILE A 143 5.44 6.44 -12.02
N SER A 144 4.70 5.44 -11.56
CA SER A 144 3.27 5.30 -11.85
C SER A 144 2.46 6.47 -11.30
N ILE A 145 2.85 7.04 -10.15
CA ILE A 145 2.15 8.21 -9.59
C ILE A 145 2.38 9.49 -10.40
N LEU A 146 3.52 9.62 -11.09
CA LEU A 146 3.78 10.76 -11.98
C LEU A 146 2.77 10.77 -13.14
N SER A 147 2.48 9.60 -13.70
CA SER A 147 1.47 9.47 -14.76
C SER A 147 0.07 9.86 -14.30
N VAL A 148 -0.32 9.51 -13.06
CA VAL A 148 -1.60 9.93 -12.47
C VAL A 148 -1.70 11.45 -12.39
N ALA A 149 -0.67 12.11 -11.84
CA ALA A 149 -0.67 13.56 -11.70
C ALA A 149 -0.67 14.26 -13.08
N LEU A 150 0.10 13.76 -14.05
CA LEU A 150 0.10 14.27 -15.42
C LEU A 150 -1.29 14.20 -16.06
N ILE A 151 -1.97 13.05 -15.95
CA ILE A 151 -3.31 12.88 -16.51
C ILE A 151 -4.32 13.78 -15.78
N ALA A 152 -4.23 13.89 -14.45
CA ALA A 152 -5.02 14.82 -13.65
C ALA A 152 -4.85 16.29 -14.06
N GLY A 153 -3.64 16.70 -14.45
CA GLY A 153 -3.36 18.09 -14.80
C GLY A 153 -3.68 18.43 -16.25
N LEU A 154 -3.59 17.46 -17.16
CA LEU A 154 -3.81 17.68 -18.58
C LEU A 154 -5.25 17.42 -19.02
N PHE A 155 -6.00 16.58 -18.29
CA PHE A 155 -7.34 16.20 -18.70
C PHE A 155 -8.38 17.22 -18.19
N PRO A 156 -9.13 17.88 -19.07
CA PRO A 156 -10.13 18.89 -18.69
C PRO A 156 -11.42 18.24 -18.15
N TYR A 157 -11.33 17.56 -17.01
CA TYR A 157 -12.41 16.72 -16.49
C TYR A 157 -13.74 17.47 -16.32
N GLU A 158 -13.70 18.74 -15.92
CA GLU A 158 -14.88 19.60 -15.68
C GLU A 158 -15.83 19.70 -16.88
N ASN A 159 -15.28 19.62 -18.09
CA ASN A 159 -16.04 19.84 -19.33
C ASN A 159 -16.64 18.55 -19.90
N TYR A 160 -16.14 17.38 -19.51
CA TYR A 160 -16.41 16.14 -20.23
C TYR A 160 -16.90 14.98 -19.35
N MET A 161 -16.55 14.94 -18.06
CA MET A 161 -16.84 13.78 -17.22
C MET A 161 -17.06 14.14 -15.75
N SER A 162 -17.89 13.33 -15.06
CA SER A 162 -17.97 13.45 -13.61
C SER A 162 -16.65 13.10 -12.94
N PHE A 163 -16.33 13.77 -11.82
CA PHE A 163 -15.10 13.53 -11.06
C PHE A 163 -14.92 12.06 -10.62
N ALA A 164 -16.03 11.35 -10.38
CA ALA A 164 -15.99 9.92 -10.04
C ALA A 164 -15.53 9.04 -11.21
N VAL A 165 -16.03 9.32 -12.42
CA VAL A 165 -15.60 8.62 -13.65
C VAL A 165 -14.14 8.96 -13.94
N PHE A 166 -13.74 10.21 -13.74
CA PHE A 166 -12.35 10.63 -13.87
C PHE A 166 -11.41 9.87 -12.92
N GLY A 167 -11.78 9.75 -11.64
CA GLY A 167 -11.03 8.96 -10.66
C GLY A 167 -10.93 7.47 -11.01
N LEU A 168 -12.00 6.89 -11.57
CA LEU A 168 -11.98 5.50 -12.04
C LEU A 168 -11.00 5.31 -13.21
N LEU A 169 -10.98 6.25 -14.16
CA LEU A 169 -10.01 6.24 -15.26
C LEU A 169 -8.57 6.37 -14.76
N LEU A 170 -8.32 7.27 -13.80
CA LEU A 170 -6.99 7.39 -13.19
C LEU A 170 -6.55 6.10 -12.50
N ALA A 171 -7.44 5.47 -11.73
CA ALA A 171 -7.17 4.18 -11.09
C ALA A 171 -6.85 3.10 -12.12
N LEU A 172 -7.62 3.01 -13.21
CA LEU A 172 -7.35 2.08 -14.31
C LEU A 172 -6.00 2.32 -14.98
N VAL A 173 -5.64 3.58 -15.23
CA VAL A 173 -4.34 3.89 -15.85
C VAL A 173 -3.19 3.55 -14.92
N TYR A 174 -3.29 3.93 -13.65
CA TYR A 174 -2.32 3.56 -12.63
C TYR A 174 -2.14 2.04 -12.54
N ASP A 175 -3.25 1.32 -12.44
CA ASP A 175 -3.30 -0.14 -12.37
C ASP A 175 -2.69 -0.81 -13.60
N CYS A 176 -2.99 -0.28 -14.78
CA CYS A 176 -2.48 -0.80 -16.06
C CYS A 176 -0.96 -0.57 -16.18
N LEU A 177 -0.48 0.63 -15.85
CA LEU A 177 0.95 0.95 -15.86
C LEU A 177 1.71 0.10 -14.86
N PHE A 178 1.20 -0.01 -13.63
CA PHE A 178 1.78 -0.85 -12.61
C PHE A 178 1.84 -2.31 -13.07
N ASP A 179 0.75 -2.84 -13.65
CA ASP A 179 0.71 -4.21 -14.15
C ASP A 179 1.67 -4.47 -15.29
N LEU A 180 1.69 -3.56 -16.27
CA LEU A 180 2.53 -3.68 -17.45
C LEU A 180 3.99 -3.80 -17.02
N ILE A 181 4.43 -2.87 -16.16
CA ILE A 181 5.81 -2.84 -15.69
C ILE A 181 6.10 -4.08 -14.82
N PHE A 182 5.18 -4.47 -13.93
CA PHE A 182 5.36 -5.62 -13.05
C PHE A 182 5.38 -6.96 -13.81
N ARG A 183 4.52 -7.14 -14.82
CA ARG A 183 4.49 -8.36 -15.64
C ARG A 183 5.75 -8.52 -16.47
N VAL A 184 6.22 -7.43 -17.08
CA VAL A 184 7.45 -7.41 -17.87
C VAL A 184 8.67 -7.73 -17.01
N THR A 185 8.67 -7.34 -15.73
CA THR A 185 9.85 -7.49 -14.86
C THR A 185 9.88 -8.77 -14.03
N LEU A 186 8.74 -9.33 -13.61
CA LEU A 186 8.71 -10.41 -12.60
C LEU A 186 8.14 -11.76 -13.07
N GLY A 187 7.48 -11.81 -14.24
CA GLY A 187 7.18 -13.06 -14.98
C GLY A 187 6.28 -14.11 -14.31
N ARG A 188 5.90 -13.98 -13.03
CA ARG A 188 5.01 -14.92 -12.34
C ARG A 188 4.02 -14.18 -11.45
N MET A 189 2.74 -14.46 -11.67
CA MET A 189 1.68 -13.62 -11.17
C MET A 189 0.41 -14.45 -10.96
N ASN A 190 -0.15 -14.44 -9.74
CA ASN A 190 -1.40 -15.15 -9.46
C ASN A 190 -2.57 -14.31 -9.96
N ILE A 191 -3.13 -14.71 -11.11
CA ILE A 191 -4.18 -13.97 -11.82
C ILE A 191 -5.40 -13.73 -10.91
N PHE A 192 -5.82 -14.74 -10.15
CA PHE A 192 -7.02 -14.66 -9.31
C PHE A 192 -6.93 -13.56 -8.24
N LYS A 193 -5.80 -13.51 -7.53
CA LYS A 193 -5.55 -12.47 -6.51
C LYS A 193 -5.58 -11.07 -7.09
N ARG A 194 -5.00 -10.89 -8.27
CA ARG A 194 -4.97 -9.59 -8.94
C ARG A 194 -6.32 -9.15 -9.49
N VAL A 195 -7.14 -10.08 -9.98
CA VAL A 195 -8.53 -9.76 -10.35
C VAL A 195 -9.30 -9.26 -9.12
N ILE A 196 -9.15 -9.91 -7.96
CA ILE A 196 -9.75 -9.44 -6.70
C ILE A 196 -9.24 -8.05 -6.33
N PHE A 197 -7.92 -7.84 -6.41
CA PHE A 197 -7.31 -6.54 -6.17
C PHE A 197 -7.94 -5.47 -7.09
N TYR A 198 -8.01 -5.69 -8.40
CA TYR A 198 -8.59 -4.72 -9.33
C TYR A 198 -10.05 -4.43 -9.08
N VAL A 199 -10.86 -5.46 -8.86
CA VAL A 199 -12.30 -5.25 -8.60
C VAL A 199 -12.49 -4.42 -7.34
N THR A 200 -11.77 -4.75 -6.25
CA THR A 200 -11.84 -3.97 -5.02
C THR A 200 -11.27 -2.57 -5.21
N HIS A 201 -10.17 -2.43 -5.95
CA HIS A 201 -9.48 -1.16 -6.20
C HIS A 201 -10.36 -0.17 -6.95
N LEU A 202 -10.96 -0.62 -8.05
CA LEU A 202 -11.86 0.20 -8.85
C LEU A 202 -13.12 0.57 -8.07
N TYR A 203 -13.71 -0.38 -7.34
CA TYR A 203 -14.88 -0.13 -6.51
C TYR A 203 -14.62 0.92 -5.43
N PHE A 204 -13.53 0.75 -4.65
CA PHE A 204 -13.20 1.69 -3.58
C PHE A 204 -12.78 3.05 -4.12
N ASN A 205 -12.01 3.13 -5.21
CA ASN A 205 -11.67 4.41 -5.81
C ASN A 205 -12.91 5.13 -6.34
N TYR A 206 -13.80 4.44 -7.05
CA TYR A 206 -15.05 5.05 -7.50
C TYR A 206 -15.84 5.65 -6.33
N PHE A 207 -16.01 4.87 -5.25
CA PHE A 207 -16.68 5.32 -4.04
C PHE A 207 -15.98 6.53 -3.41
N LEU A 208 -14.65 6.47 -3.27
CA LEU A 208 -13.84 7.55 -2.70
C LEU A 208 -13.95 8.84 -3.50
N PHE A 209 -13.81 8.78 -4.83
CA PHE A 209 -13.94 9.97 -5.68
C PHE A 209 -15.37 10.53 -5.68
N PHE A 210 -16.38 9.65 -5.67
CA PHE A 210 -17.78 10.07 -5.64
C PHE A 210 -18.15 10.81 -4.35
N TYR A 211 -17.77 10.27 -3.18
CA TYR A 211 -18.20 10.80 -1.87
C TYR A 211 -17.18 11.73 -1.21
N LEU A 212 -15.91 11.34 -1.19
CA LEU A 212 -14.84 12.08 -0.50
C LEU A 212 -14.17 13.09 -1.43
N GLY A 213 -13.90 12.69 -2.68
CA GLY A 213 -13.22 13.52 -3.67
C GLY A 213 -13.89 14.87 -3.86
N LYS A 214 -15.20 14.89 -4.11
CA LYS A 214 -15.96 16.15 -4.25
C LYS A 214 -15.87 17.06 -3.02
N LYS A 215 -15.94 16.49 -1.82
CA LYS A 215 -15.87 17.25 -0.55
C LYS A 215 -14.48 17.82 -0.32
N ILE A 216 -13.45 17.02 -0.56
CA ILE A 216 -12.05 17.45 -0.46
C ILE A 216 -11.80 18.58 -1.46
N LEU A 217 -12.23 18.41 -2.71
CA LEU A 217 -12.03 19.41 -3.74
C LEU A 217 -12.74 20.73 -3.43
N ALA A 218 -13.99 20.67 -2.98
CA ALA A 218 -14.75 21.85 -2.55
C ALA A 218 -14.05 22.57 -1.38
N PHE A 219 -13.50 21.81 -0.42
CA PHE A 219 -12.71 22.38 0.67
C PHE A 219 -11.41 23.04 0.15
N LEU A 220 -10.69 22.40 -0.77
CA LEU A 220 -9.42 22.91 -1.29
C LEU A 220 -9.56 24.18 -2.14
N ILE A 221 -10.64 24.31 -2.90
CA ILE A 221 -10.91 25.47 -3.78
C ILE A 221 -11.60 26.59 -3.00
N GLY A 222 -12.45 26.25 -2.04
CA GLY A 222 -13.21 27.21 -1.24
C GLY A 222 -12.46 27.82 -0.04
N ALA A 223 -11.27 27.30 0.30
CA ALA A 223 -10.41 27.76 1.39
C ALA A 223 -9.16 28.46 0.85
#